data_AF-A0A1Q3H7A9-F1
#
_entry.id   AF-A0A1Q3H7A9-F1
#
_cell.length_a   1.000
_cell.length_b   1.000
_cell.length_c   1.000
_cell.angle_alpha   90.00
_cell.angle_beta   90.00
_cell.angle_gamma   90.00
#
_symmetry.space_group_name_H-M   'P 1'
#
loop_
_entity.id
_entity.type
_entity.pdbx_description
1 polymer ?
#
loop_
_entity_poly.entity_id
_entity_poly.type
_entity_poly.pdbx_seq_one_letter_code
_entity_poly.pdbx_strand_id
1 'polypeptide(L)' 'MPWKNGGGVTRELWKLPHPFDPARFLARVSIATVGASGPFSVFPGVDRTLMILEGAGHGTGCVVLRVGGRDGWVVGSTA' A
#
# COMPACT_ATOMS: atom_id res chain seq x y z
N MET A 1 -7.44 -0.73 -10.53
CA MET A 1 -8.52 -1.62 -10.06
C MET A 1 -9.49 -0.85 -9.19
N PRO A 2 -10.72 -0.60 -9.66
CA PRO A 2 -11.78 -0.03 -8.83
C PRO A 2 -12.09 -0.92 -7.62
N TRP A 3 -12.42 -0.30 -6.49
CA TRP A 3 -12.85 -1.02 -5.30
C TRP A 3 -14.27 -1.53 -5.45
N LYS A 4 -14.58 -2.67 -4.82
CA LYS A 4 -15.92 -3.28 -4.84
C LYS A 4 -17.00 -2.35 -4.27
N ASN A 5 -16.64 -1.50 -3.30
CA ASN A 5 -17.55 -0.52 -2.69
C ASN A 5 -17.66 0.80 -3.48
N GLY A 6 -16.96 0.95 -4.61
CA GLY A 6 -16.98 2.17 -5.42
C GLY A 6 -16.25 3.38 -4.80
N GLY A 7 -15.70 3.27 -3.58
CA GLY A 7 -15.13 4.39 -2.84
C GLY A 7 -13.71 4.79 -3.25
N GLY A 8 -13.15 4.18 -4.29
CA GLY A 8 -11.78 4.46 -4.71
C GLY A 8 -11.23 3.49 -5.75
N VAL A 9 -9.94 3.66 -6.03
CA VAL A 9 -9.18 2.81 -6.95
C VAL A 9 -7.82 2.46 -6.36
N THR A 10 -7.32 1.27 -6.67
CA THR A 10 -5.95 0.84 -6.37
C THR A 10 -5.18 0.59 -7.65
N ARG A 11 -3.95 1.11 -7.73
CA ARG A 11 -2.96 0.73 -8.74
C ARG A 11 -1.86 -0.08 -8.05
N GLU A 12 -1.75 -1.36 -8.40
CA GLU A 12 -0.66 -2.21 -7.95
C GLU A 12 0.63 -1.79 -8.66
N LEU A 13 1.72 -1.65 -7.89
CA LEU A 13 3.05 -1.33 -8.43
C LEU A 13 3.93 -2.58 -8.46
N TRP A 14 3.86 -3.39 -7.40
CA TRP A 14 4.64 -4.61 -7.25
C TRP A 14 3.98 -5.58 -6.27
N LYS A 15 4.22 -6.87 -6.46
CA LYS A 15 3.72 -7.95 -5.61
C LYS A 15 4.72 -9.11 -5.55
N LEU A 16 4.98 -9.61 -4.34
CA LEU A 16 5.64 -10.89 -4.12
C LEU A 16 4.56 -11.95 -3.86
N PRO A 17 4.30 -12.86 -4.82
CA PRO A 17 3.31 -13.91 -4.63
C PRO A 17 3.71 -14.84 -3.49
N HIS A 18 2.71 -15.42 -2.81
CA HIS A 18 2.97 -16.47 -1.85
C HIS A 18 3.42 -17.75 -2.59
N PRO A 19 4.48 -18.45 -2.15
CA PRO A 19 5.06 -19.57 -2.90
C PRO A 19 4.12 -20.76 -3.07
N PHE A 20 3.13 -20.91 -2.18
CA PHE A 20 2.24 -22.08 -2.15
C PHE A 20 0.74 -21.75 -2.24
N ASP A 21 0.37 -20.46 -2.24
CA ASP A 21 -1.03 -20.04 -2.28
C ASP A 21 -1.18 -18.93 -3.32
N PRO A 22 -1.68 -19.23 -4.53
CA PRO A 22 -1.77 -18.25 -5.61
C PRO A 22 -2.77 -17.11 -5.31
N ALA A 23 -3.66 -17.27 -4.32
CA ALA A 23 -4.57 -16.23 -3.89
C ALA A 23 -3.94 -15.26 -2.87
N ARG A 24 -2.75 -15.59 -2.33
CA ARG A 24 -2.03 -14.78 -1.32
C ARG A 24 -0.76 -14.13 -1.88
N PHE A 25 -0.25 -13.19 -1.10
CA PHE A 25 1.03 -12.54 -1.33
C PHE A 25 1.80 -12.45 0.00
N LEU A 26 3.13 -12.45 -0.09
CA LEU A 26 4.00 -12.16 1.06
C LEU A 26 4.16 -10.64 1.25
N ALA A 27 4.20 -9.89 0.14
CA ALA A 27 4.29 -8.43 0.16
C ALA A 27 3.61 -7.84 -1.08
N ARG A 28 3.05 -6.63 -0.93
CA ARG A 28 2.45 -5.87 -2.03
C ARG A 28 2.68 -4.38 -1.82
N VAL A 29 3.05 -3.68 -2.88
CA VAL A 29 3.14 -2.22 -2.92
C VAL A 29 2.13 -1.69 -3.93
N SER A 30 1.36 -0.69 -3.52
CA SER A 30 0.30 -0.11 -4.33
C SER A 30 0.03 1.34 -3.95
N ILE A 31 -0.51 2.10 -4.91
CA ILE A 31 -1.07 3.44 -4.67
C ILE A 31 -2.60 3.30 -4.62
N ALA A 32 -3.22 3.98 -3.66
CA ALA A 32 -4.66 4.05 -3.53
C ALA A 32 -5.14 5.50 -3.68
N THR A 33 -6.16 5.71 -4.50
CA THR A 33 -6.93 6.95 -4.53
C THR A 33 -8.25 6.69 -3.81
N VAL A 34 -8.52 7.46 -2.76
CA VAL A 34 -9.72 7.35 -1.93
C VAL A 34 -10.69 8.45 -2.32
N GLY A 35 -11.82 8.09 -2.93
CA GLY A 35 -12.85 9.03 -3.38
C GLY A 35 -13.97 9.26 -2.35
N ALA A 36 -14.19 8.31 -1.45
CA ALA A 36 -15.19 8.42 -0.38
C ALA A 36 -14.69 7.78 0.91
N SER A 37 -15.15 8.31 2.04
CA SER A 37 -14.87 7.73 3.36
C SER A 37 -15.52 6.35 3.49
N GLY A 38 -14.81 5.42 4.13
CA GLY A 38 -15.31 4.07 4.37
C GLY A 38 -14.21 3.18 4.96
N PRO A 39 -14.57 1.97 5.43
CA PRO A 39 -13.60 1.04 5.99
C PRO A 39 -12.67 0.47 4.90
N PHE A 40 -11.40 0.29 5.25
CA PHE A 40 -10.48 -0.48 4.42
C PHE A 40 -10.75 -1.98 4.56
N SER A 41 -10.44 -2.74 3.50
CA SER A 41 -10.47 -4.21 3.57
C SER A 41 -9.52 -4.76 4.63
N VAL A 42 -9.92 -5.84 5.28
CA VAL A 42 -9.08 -6.60 6.21
C VAL A 42 -8.25 -7.60 5.41
N PHE A 43 -6.96 -7.68 5.72
CA PHE A 43 -6.03 -8.66 5.19
C PHE A 43 -5.40 -9.39 6.39
N PRO A 44 -5.96 -10.53 6.81
CA PRO A 44 -5.47 -11.23 7.99
C PRO A 44 -4.01 -11.65 7.84
N GLY A 45 -3.21 -11.41 8.88
CA GLY A 45 -1.78 -11.75 8.89
C GLY A 45 -0.89 -10.85 8.02
N VAL A 46 -1.40 -9.69 7.57
CA VAL A 46 -0.63 -8.71 6.80
C VAL A 46 -0.49 -7.42 7.60
N ASP A 47 0.75 -7.07 7.92
CA ASP A 47 1.08 -5.75 8.46
C ASP A 47 0.94 -4.68 7.35
N ARG A 48 0.34 -3.54 7.71
CA ARG A 48 0.10 -2.45 6.76
C ARG A 48 0.66 -1.12 7.26
N THR A 49 1.35 -0.43 6.37
CA THR A 49 1.75 0.97 6.54
C THR A 49 1.14 1.76 5.40
N LEU A 50 0.49 2.88 5.73
CA LEU A 50 -0.12 3.78 4.76
C LEU A 50 0.53 5.16 4.90
N MET A 51 0.75 5.81 3.76
CA MET A 51 1.26 7.17 3.69
C MET A 51 0.40 7.96 2.70
N ILE A 52 0.10 9.21 3.05
CA ILE A 52 -0.58 10.14 2.15
C ILE A 52 0.46 10.69 1.18
N LEU A 53 0.17 10.56 -0.13
CA LEU A 53 1.03 11.09 -1.20
C LEU A 53 0.55 12.46 -1.69
N GLU A 54 -0.77 12.66 -1.70
CA GLU A 54 -1.44 13.86 -2.17
C GLU A 54 -2.80 14.00 -1.46
N GLY A 55 -3.23 15.24 -1.21
CA GLY A 55 -4.50 15.56 -0.53
C GLY A 55 -4.29 16.34 0.78
N ALA A 56 -5.38 16.90 1.31
CA ALA A 56 -5.40 17.79 2.49
C ALA A 56 -5.17 17.07 3.84
N GLY A 57 -4.28 16.08 3.87
CA GLY A 57 -3.67 15.54 5.09
C GLY A 57 -2.20 15.94 5.09
N HIS A 58 -1.91 17.17 5.51
CA HIS A 58 -0.60 17.79 5.71
C HIS A 58 0.64 16.90 5.46
N GLY A 59 1.13 16.88 4.22
CA GLY A 59 2.39 16.23 3.87
C GLY A 59 2.51 15.95 2.38
N THR A 60 3.03 16.89 1.61
CA THR A 60 3.60 16.61 0.27
C THR A 60 4.87 15.79 0.47
N GLY A 61 4.74 14.46 0.48
CA GLY A 61 5.85 13.54 0.69
C GLY A 61 6.27 12.85 -0.61
N CYS A 62 7.56 12.89 -0.92
CA CYS A 62 8.16 12.01 -1.93
C CYS A 62 8.43 10.65 -1.29
N VAL A 63 7.91 9.56 -1.86
CA VAL A 63 8.21 8.20 -1.41
C VAL A 63 9.28 7.58 -2.29
N VAL A 64 10.47 7.38 -1.72
CA VAL A 64 11.51 6.56 -2.34
C VAL A 64 11.42 5.15 -1.77
N LEU A 65 10.81 4.24 -2.53
CA LEU A 65 10.82 2.82 -2.20
C LEU A 65 12.18 2.22 -2.61
N ARG A 66 13.04 1.93 -1.64
CA ARG A 66 14.24 1.12 -1.86
C ARG A 66 13.89 -0.34 -1.58
N VAL A 67 13.96 -1.19 -2.60
CA VAL A 67 13.73 -2.64 -2.46
C VAL A 67 15.10 -3.33 -2.57
N GLY A 68 15.66 -3.72 -1.42
CA GLY A 68 16.91 -4.48 -1.32
C GLY A 68 16.77 -5.58 -0.27
N GLY A 69 17.24 -6.79 -0.60
CA GLY A 69 17.08 -7.98 0.24
C GLY A 69 17.85 -7.88 1.56
N ARG A 70 17.18 -8.36 2.63
CA ARG A 70 17.75 -8.77 3.93
C ARG A 70 18.52 -7.67 4.66
N ASP A 71 17.76 -6.82 5.37
CA ASP A 71 17.93 -6.47 6.78
C ASP A 71 17.22 -5.13 7.07
N GLY A 72 16.06 -5.23 7.72
CA GLY A 72 15.34 -4.12 8.39
C GLY A 72 15.06 -2.85 7.57
N TRP A 73 13.87 -2.71 6.99
CA TRP A 73 13.46 -1.47 6.31
C TRP A 73 12.58 -0.58 7.18
N VAL A 74 13.03 0.66 7.40
CA VAL A 74 12.25 1.78 7.93
C VAL A 74 11.62 2.54 6.76
N VAL A 75 10.30 2.74 6.83
CA VAL A 75 9.61 3.73 5.98
C VAL A 75 9.70 5.07 6.68
N GLY A 76 10.58 5.95 6.21
CA GLY A 76 10.77 7.31 6.76
C GLY A 76 10.41 8.39 5.75
N SER A 77 9.66 9.40 6.18
CA SER A 77 9.52 10.68 5.47
C SER A 77 10.70 11.58 5.81
N THR A 78 11.36 12.17 4.82
CA THR A 78 12.19 13.37 5.05
C THR A 78 11.29 14.58 4.88
N ALA A 79 11.15 15.37 5.96
CA ALA A 79 10.67 16.74 5.86
C ALA A 79 11.73 17.63 5.19
#